data_AF-A0A2A5VBM9-F1
#
_entry.id   AF-A0A2A5VBM9-F1
#
_cell.length_a   1.000
_cell.length_b   1.000
_cell.length_c   1.000
_cell.angle_alpha   90.00
_cell.angle_beta   90.00
_cell.angle_gamma   90.00
#
_symmetry.space_group_name_H-M   'P 1'
#
loop_
_entity.id
_entity.type
_entity.pdbx_description
1 polymer ?
#
loop_
_entity_poly.entity_id
_entity_poly.type
_entity_poly.pdbx_seq_one_letter_code
_entity_poly.pdbx_strand_id
1 'polypeptide(L)'
;MVTMAEVFEVIVVSMRDAFLAVTVFVAAMIFLFSWLQYITAGKFVDIIRSNTRWQPVIGALMGITPGCGGAIVMMPMYARGYVTYGTVIATLIATLGDAAFVLIGAAVTDSAFIAPVLAVHFISFIIGISWGYLVDGMKITPRNPLGKYGPTFENNNPPRNLPENKNEDAKEILDDLGREDESGWGYFLLHQGYTVWWIVTALGLIFAVLLLVWSAQDADFTLEIDYNPFTLNGIITWIGLIGTSLSVILYVSQKNWISDDTEASIGDKLYSMRETMIHSASETAFVTFWVMSAYLIFEFSMLFSGMTEADIARYGDGFTAVILASFIGLIPGCGPQIIAITAYTKDLISFPALAANAISQDGDALFPLLVRHRAASIWATVHTTIPALIVGFSLMAFGVTF
;
A
#
# COMPACT_ATOMS: atom_id res chain seq x y z
N MET A 1 -19.42 -5.99 -25.88
CA MET A 1 -20.49 -5.53 -24.97
C MET A 1 -20.22 -6.21 -23.65
N VAL A 2 -20.11 -5.44 -22.56
CA VAL A 2 -19.84 -5.98 -21.23
C VAL A 2 -21.02 -6.84 -20.76
N THR A 3 -20.73 -8.03 -20.28
CA THR A 3 -21.70 -9.01 -19.78
C THR A 3 -21.90 -8.84 -18.27
N MET A 4 -23.06 -9.29 -17.76
CA MET A 4 -23.32 -9.29 -16.30
C MET A 4 -22.35 -10.21 -15.54
N ALA A 5 -21.82 -11.25 -16.19
CA ALA A 5 -20.85 -12.15 -15.61
C ALA A 5 -19.50 -11.44 -15.35
N GLU A 6 -18.99 -10.70 -16.34
CA GLU A 6 -17.77 -9.90 -16.21
C GLU A 6 -17.89 -8.84 -15.12
N VAL A 7 -19.04 -8.17 -15.01
CA VAL A 7 -19.31 -7.20 -13.92
C VAL A 7 -19.25 -7.87 -12.55
N PHE A 8 -19.86 -9.05 -12.40
CA PHE A 8 -19.87 -9.77 -11.14
C PHE A 8 -18.47 -10.27 -10.76
N GLU A 9 -17.72 -10.76 -11.75
CA GLU A 9 -16.33 -11.19 -11.59
C GLU A 9 -15.44 -10.04 -11.08
N VAL A 10 -15.50 -8.87 -11.71
CA VAL A 10 -14.77 -7.67 -11.26
C VAL A 10 -15.08 -7.34 -9.80
N ILE A 11 -16.35 -7.41 -9.39
CA ILE A 11 -16.74 -7.14 -8.01
C ILE A 11 -16.14 -8.17 -7.05
N VAL A 12 -16.27 -9.46 -7.37
CA VAL A 12 -15.79 -10.55 -6.51
C VAL A 12 -14.28 -10.51 -6.34
N VAL A 13 -13.54 -10.33 -7.43
CA VAL A 13 -12.07 -10.23 -7.42
C VAL A 13 -11.63 -9.00 -6.63
N SER A 14 -12.20 -7.83 -6.93
CA SER A 14 -11.87 -6.58 -6.21
C SER A 14 -12.13 -6.68 -4.71
N MET A 15 -13.24 -7.30 -4.30
CA MET A 15 -13.56 -7.52 -2.89
C MET A 15 -12.60 -8.52 -2.23
N ARG A 16 -12.30 -9.64 -2.90
CA ARG A 16 -11.40 -10.67 -2.39
C ARG A 16 -9.98 -10.11 -2.19
N ASP A 17 -9.48 -9.42 -3.20
CA ASP A 17 -8.08 -8.98 -3.25
C ASP A 17 -7.88 -7.76 -2.34
N ALA A 18 -8.85 -6.84 -2.24
CA ALA A 18 -8.80 -5.75 -1.26
C ALA A 18 -8.66 -6.27 0.17
N PHE A 19 -9.25 -7.43 0.48
CA PHE A 19 -9.09 -8.06 1.79
C PHE A 19 -7.73 -8.76 1.93
N LEU A 20 -7.46 -9.72 1.03
CA LEU A 20 -6.35 -10.66 1.17
C LEU A 20 -4.99 -10.05 0.79
N ALA A 21 -4.93 -9.20 -0.22
CA ALA A 21 -3.68 -8.58 -0.67
C ALA A 21 -3.31 -7.35 0.16
N VAL A 22 -4.31 -6.62 0.71
CA VAL A 22 -4.06 -5.35 1.41
C VAL A 22 -4.50 -5.36 2.87
N THR A 23 -5.79 -5.58 3.12
CA THR A 23 -6.40 -5.37 4.44
C THR A 23 -5.74 -6.21 5.53
N VAL A 24 -5.50 -7.50 5.30
CA VAL A 24 -4.95 -8.39 6.33
C VAL A 24 -3.54 -7.98 6.76
N PHE A 25 -2.71 -7.47 5.84
CA PHE A 25 -1.37 -6.98 6.15
C PHE A 25 -1.41 -5.64 6.88
N VAL A 26 -2.28 -4.71 6.43
CA VAL A 26 -2.52 -3.44 7.14
C VAL A 26 -3.01 -3.70 8.56
N ALA A 27 -3.97 -4.61 8.73
CA ALA A 27 -4.52 -5.01 10.03
C ALA A 27 -3.44 -5.60 10.94
N ALA A 28 -2.68 -6.57 10.44
CA ALA A 28 -1.60 -7.21 11.17
C ALA A 28 -0.55 -6.18 11.63
N MET A 29 -0.24 -5.21 10.77
CA MET A 29 0.72 -4.17 11.05
C MET A 29 0.23 -3.17 12.11
N ILE A 30 -0.98 -2.64 11.93
CA ILE A 30 -1.63 -1.74 12.89
C ILE A 30 -1.72 -2.43 14.26
N PHE A 31 -2.13 -3.70 14.30
CA PHE A 31 -2.17 -4.48 15.53
C PHE A 31 -0.80 -4.67 16.16
N LEU A 32 0.20 -5.10 15.38
CA LEU A 32 1.58 -5.29 15.84
C LEU A 32 2.13 -4.01 16.47
N PHE A 33 1.92 -2.85 15.83
CA PHE A 33 2.40 -1.58 16.33
C PHE A 33 1.68 -1.13 17.58
N SER A 34 0.36 -1.23 17.61
CA SER A 34 -0.42 -0.85 18.78
C SER A 34 -0.08 -1.76 19.98
N TRP A 35 0.14 -3.06 19.74
CA TRP A 35 0.61 -4.02 20.74
C TRP A 35 2.03 -3.70 21.24
N LEU A 36 2.98 -3.43 20.33
CA LEU A 36 4.34 -3.06 20.69
C LEU A 36 4.38 -1.75 21.48
N GLN A 37 3.58 -0.75 21.08
CA GLN A 37 3.47 0.52 21.78
C GLN A 37 2.88 0.35 23.19
N TYR A 38 1.84 -0.48 23.32
CA TYR A 38 1.24 -0.85 24.60
C TYR A 38 2.25 -1.50 25.55
N ILE A 39 2.99 -2.52 25.08
CA ILE A 39 3.96 -3.24 25.92
C ILE A 39 5.19 -2.39 26.25
N THR A 40 5.66 -1.59 25.31
CA THR A 40 6.91 -0.81 25.49
C THR A 40 6.67 0.56 26.13
N ALA A 41 5.42 0.90 26.48
CA ALA A 41 5.03 2.21 26.97
C ALA A 41 5.59 3.35 26.09
N GLY A 42 5.56 3.17 24.77
CA GLY A 42 6.05 4.13 23.78
C GLY A 42 7.54 4.07 23.43
N LYS A 43 8.40 3.41 24.22
CA LYS A 43 9.87 3.40 23.99
C LYS A 43 10.30 2.85 22.62
N PHE A 44 9.52 1.91 22.05
CA PHE A 44 9.79 1.36 20.72
C PHE A 44 9.77 2.44 19.63
N VAL A 45 8.81 3.36 19.71
CA VAL A 45 8.66 4.45 18.73
C VAL A 45 9.86 5.39 18.81
N ASP A 46 10.35 5.68 20.02
CA ASP A 46 11.52 6.54 20.24
C ASP A 46 12.80 5.94 19.63
N ILE A 47 12.96 4.61 19.70
CA ILE A 47 14.10 3.92 19.09
C ILE A 47 14.06 4.03 17.57
N ILE A 48 12.90 3.82 16.95
CA ILE A 48 12.76 3.95 15.49
C ILE A 48 13.02 5.40 15.07
N ARG A 49 12.40 6.37 15.76
CA ARG A 49 12.54 7.80 15.46
C ARG A 49 13.96 8.32 15.68
N SER A 50 14.72 7.76 16.62
CA SER A 50 16.10 8.19 16.89
C SER A 50 17.11 7.68 15.86
N ASN A 51 16.81 6.60 15.12
CA ASN A 51 17.72 6.00 14.15
C ASN A 51 17.29 6.23 12.69
N THR A 52 17.01 7.48 12.33
CA THR A 52 16.57 7.87 10.97
C THR A 52 17.56 7.49 9.87
N ARG A 53 18.86 7.40 10.19
CA ARG A 53 19.91 7.10 9.23
C ARG A 53 19.75 5.75 8.54
N TRP A 54 19.19 4.73 9.19
CA TRP A 54 19.03 3.40 8.57
C TRP A 54 17.65 3.18 7.94
N GLN A 55 16.70 4.09 8.17
CA GLN A 55 15.32 3.87 7.76
C GLN A 55 15.15 3.71 6.23
N PRO A 56 15.79 4.51 5.33
CA PRO A 56 15.66 4.29 3.89
C PRO A 56 16.17 2.93 3.41
N VAL A 57 17.22 2.39 4.04
CA VAL A 57 17.75 1.05 3.71
C VAL A 57 16.76 -0.04 4.13
N ILE A 58 16.20 0.08 5.33
CA ILE A 58 15.17 -0.85 5.82
C ILE A 58 13.92 -0.76 4.93
N GLY A 59 13.53 0.44 4.51
CA GLY A 59 12.45 0.67 3.56
C GLY A 59 12.67 -0.06 2.23
N ALA A 60 13.83 0.14 1.60
CA ALA A 60 14.16 -0.53 0.35
C ALA A 60 14.24 -2.07 0.49
N LEU A 61 14.72 -2.60 1.62
CA LEU A 61 14.72 -4.04 1.91
C LEU A 61 13.30 -4.60 2.06
N MET A 62 12.38 -3.81 2.61
CA MET A 62 10.97 -4.20 2.71
C MET A 62 10.28 -4.10 1.35
N GLY A 63 10.67 -3.14 0.52
CA GLY A 63 10.16 -2.96 -0.84
C GLY A 63 10.58 -4.07 -1.81
N ILE A 64 11.86 -4.49 -1.79
CA ILE A 64 12.40 -5.51 -2.72
C ILE A 64 11.79 -6.91 -2.52
N THR A 65 11.08 -7.12 -1.41
CA THR A 65 10.40 -8.39 -1.16
C THR A 65 9.30 -8.58 -2.21
N PRO A 66 9.28 -9.70 -2.96
CA PRO A 66 8.23 -9.97 -3.93
C PRO A 66 6.83 -9.88 -3.31
N GLY A 67 5.88 -9.36 -4.08
CA GLY A 67 4.56 -8.94 -3.58
C GLY A 67 4.57 -7.51 -3.02
N CYS A 68 3.40 -7.04 -2.57
CA CYS A 68 3.25 -5.69 -2.00
C CYS A 68 3.31 -5.66 -0.45
N GLY A 69 3.39 -6.81 0.21
CA GLY A 69 3.25 -6.94 1.68
C GLY A 69 4.25 -6.10 2.49
N GLY A 70 5.54 -6.12 2.14
CA GLY A 70 6.56 -5.31 2.83
C GLY A 70 6.39 -3.81 2.62
N ALA A 71 5.96 -3.40 1.42
CA ALA A 71 5.67 -2.01 1.11
C ALA A 71 4.40 -1.51 1.81
N ILE A 72 3.34 -2.32 1.85
CA ILE A 72 2.09 -2.02 2.56
C ILE A 72 2.34 -1.76 4.05
N VAL A 73 3.25 -2.52 4.66
CA VAL A 73 3.65 -2.36 6.07
C VAL A 73 4.26 -0.97 6.34
N MET A 74 5.05 -0.41 5.42
CA MET A 74 5.73 0.88 5.62
C MET A 74 4.78 2.09 5.61
N MET A 75 3.63 1.98 4.94
CA MET A 75 2.73 3.12 4.74
C MET A 75 2.01 3.54 6.04
N PRO A 76 1.43 2.63 6.83
CA PRO A 76 0.94 2.95 8.17
C PRO A 76 2.04 3.46 9.11
N MET A 77 3.28 2.95 9.01
CA MET A 77 4.39 3.47 9.83
C MET A 77 4.67 4.93 9.54
N TYR A 78 4.63 5.32 8.26
CA TYR A 78 4.78 6.71 7.86
C TYR A 78 3.58 7.53 8.31
N ALA A 79 2.37 7.00 8.14
CA ALA A 79 1.14 7.71 8.50
C ALA A 79 1.10 8.07 10.00
N ARG A 80 1.68 7.22 10.85
CA ARG A 80 1.86 7.43 12.30
C ARG A 80 3.12 8.22 12.67
N GLY A 81 3.90 8.67 11.69
CA GLY A 81 5.12 9.46 11.88
C GLY A 81 6.27 8.69 12.51
N TYR A 82 6.36 7.38 12.28
CA TYR A 82 7.45 6.52 12.78
C TYR A 82 8.64 6.51 11.82
N VAL A 83 8.40 6.50 10.51
CA VAL A 83 9.43 6.54 9.47
C VAL A 83 9.39 7.85 8.71
N THR A 84 10.52 8.22 8.10
CA THR A 84 10.64 9.42 7.28
C THR A 84 9.94 9.29 5.92
N TYR A 85 9.71 10.42 5.25
CA TYR A 85 9.20 10.43 3.89
C TYR A 85 10.18 9.78 2.91
N GLY A 86 11.50 9.98 3.06
CA GLY A 86 12.50 9.29 2.25
C GLY A 86 12.47 7.77 2.41
N THR A 87 12.07 7.26 3.58
CA THR A 87 11.86 5.81 3.78
C THR A 87 10.68 5.27 2.99
N VAL A 88 9.59 6.03 2.89
CA VAL A 88 8.45 5.69 2.02
C VAL A 88 8.90 5.64 0.57
N ILE A 89 9.59 6.67 0.10
CA ILE A 89 10.08 6.74 -1.28
C ILE A 89 11.06 5.61 -1.60
N ALA A 90 11.97 5.27 -0.67
CA ALA A 90 12.88 4.14 -0.85
C ALA A 90 12.14 2.81 -0.98
N THR A 91 11.11 2.61 -0.16
CA THR A 91 10.26 1.42 -0.21
C THR A 91 9.50 1.31 -1.52
N LEU A 92 8.85 2.40 -1.96
CA LEU A 92 8.05 2.43 -3.19
C LEU A 92 8.92 2.21 -4.44
N ILE A 93 10.08 2.86 -4.53
CA ILE A 93 10.98 2.65 -5.67
C ILE A 93 11.52 1.21 -5.73
N ALA A 94 11.77 0.60 -4.57
CA ALA A 94 12.32 -0.75 -4.50
C ALA A 94 11.29 -1.85 -4.77
N THR A 95 9.99 -1.55 -4.76
CA THR A 95 8.94 -2.58 -4.84
C THR A 95 8.55 -2.91 -6.27
N LEU A 96 8.44 -4.21 -6.56
CA LEU A 96 7.92 -4.72 -7.82
C LEU A 96 6.51 -5.33 -7.69
N GLY A 97 5.94 -5.29 -6.48
CA GLY A 97 4.62 -5.86 -6.21
C GLY A 97 4.51 -7.32 -6.62
N ASP A 98 3.29 -7.74 -6.97
CA ASP A 98 3.02 -9.10 -7.45
C ASP A 98 3.61 -9.36 -8.85
N ALA A 99 3.93 -8.29 -9.59
CA ALA A 99 4.56 -8.38 -10.89
C ALA A 99 5.97 -9.00 -10.81
N ALA A 100 6.64 -8.90 -9.65
CA ALA A 100 7.87 -9.62 -9.36
C ALA A 100 7.74 -11.13 -9.60
N PHE A 101 6.61 -11.75 -9.21
CA PHE A 101 6.38 -13.18 -9.38
C PHE A 101 6.29 -13.58 -10.85
N VAL A 102 5.62 -12.76 -11.68
CA VAL A 102 5.52 -13.00 -13.13
C VAL A 102 6.90 -12.99 -13.79
N LEU A 103 7.74 -12.02 -13.45
CA LEU A 103 9.09 -11.90 -14.03
C LEU A 103 10.02 -13.01 -13.53
N ILE A 104 9.93 -13.39 -12.25
CA ILE A 104 10.64 -14.54 -11.68
C ILE A 104 10.20 -15.84 -12.36
N GLY A 105 8.89 -16.00 -12.60
CA GLY A 105 8.32 -17.10 -13.35
C GLY A 105 8.89 -17.27 -14.74
N ALA A 106 8.93 -16.17 -15.48
CA ALA A 106 9.56 -16.14 -16.80
C ALA A 106 11.03 -16.60 -16.73
N ALA A 107 11.76 -16.21 -15.67
CA ALA A 107 13.15 -16.63 -15.46
C ALA A 107 13.33 -18.11 -15.06
N VAL A 108 12.34 -18.71 -14.39
CA VAL A 108 12.33 -20.15 -14.09
C VAL A 108 12.12 -20.96 -15.36
N THR A 109 11.24 -20.48 -16.24
CA THR A 109 10.90 -21.17 -17.51
C THR A 109 11.95 -20.95 -18.60
N ASP A 110 12.49 -19.74 -18.69
CA ASP A 110 13.54 -19.37 -19.65
C ASP A 110 14.68 -18.59 -18.96
N SER A 111 15.87 -19.19 -19.01
CA SER A 111 17.09 -18.63 -18.43
C SER A 111 17.48 -17.24 -18.97
N ALA A 112 16.98 -16.86 -20.15
CA ALA A 112 17.19 -15.52 -20.70
C ALA A 112 16.66 -14.42 -19.75
N PHE A 113 15.60 -14.68 -18.99
CA PHE A 113 15.01 -13.72 -18.08
C PHE A 113 15.67 -13.64 -16.68
N ILE A 114 16.64 -14.50 -16.37
CA ILE A 114 17.36 -14.45 -15.08
C ILE A 114 18.13 -13.13 -14.92
N ALA A 115 18.86 -12.73 -15.95
CA ALA A 115 19.63 -11.49 -15.93
C ALA A 115 18.75 -10.23 -15.74
N PRO A 116 17.65 -10.03 -16.51
CA PRO A 116 16.78 -8.88 -16.31
C PRO A 116 16.04 -8.88 -14.97
N VAL A 117 15.60 -10.03 -14.45
CA VAL A 117 15.04 -10.13 -13.08
C VAL A 117 16.01 -9.57 -12.06
N LEU A 118 17.24 -10.06 -12.05
CA LEU A 118 18.24 -9.64 -11.06
C LEU A 118 18.62 -8.17 -11.25
N ALA A 119 18.76 -7.74 -12.50
CA ALA A 119 19.10 -6.37 -12.83
C ALA A 119 18.03 -5.38 -12.37
N VAL A 120 16.74 -5.65 -12.65
CA VAL A 120 15.66 -4.72 -12.27
C VAL A 120 15.53 -4.61 -10.75
N HIS A 121 15.56 -5.73 -10.02
CA HIS A 121 15.48 -5.71 -8.55
C HIS A 121 16.69 -4.99 -7.93
N PHE A 122 17.90 -5.26 -8.44
CA PHE A 122 19.10 -4.63 -7.93
C PHE A 122 19.13 -3.12 -8.22
N ILE A 123 18.75 -2.71 -9.44
CA ILE A 123 18.66 -1.29 -9.81
C ILE A 123 17.62 -0.59 -8.94
N SER A 124 16.39 -1.12 -8.85
CA SER A 124 15.33 -0.56 -8.02
C SER A 124 15.75 -0.44 -6.55
N PHE A 125 16.44 -1.44 -6.00
CA PHE A 125 16.95 -1.41 -4.63
C PHE A 125 17.99 -0.29 -4.41
N ILE A 126 18.98 -0.17 -5.28
CA ILE A 126 20.04 0.86 -5.16
C ILE A 126 19.48 2.26 -5.39
N ILE A 127 18.59 2.41 -6.37
CA ILE A 127 17.94 3.69 -6.65
C ILE A 127 17.01 4.07 -5.50
N GLY A 128 16.25 3.13 -4.94
CA GLY A 128 15.39 3.36 -3.78
C GLY A 128 16.18 3.87 -2.58
N ILE A 129 17.29 3.21 -2.23
CA ILE A 129 18.16 3.66 -1.13
C ILE A 129 18.72 5.06 -1.39
N SER A 130 19.35 5.25 -2.55
CA SER A 130 20.01 6.51 -2.87
C SER A 130 19.02 7.68 -2.95
N TRP A 131 17.85 7.46 -3.57
CA TRP A 131 16.82 8.47 -3.70
C TRP A 131 16.10 8.75 -2.38
N GLY A 132 15.87 7.73 -1.56
CA GLY A 132 15.32 7.91 -0.21
C GLY A 132 16.22 8.76 0.69
N TYR A 133 17.54 8.51 0.67
CA TYR A 133 18.50 9.36 1.36
C TYR A 133 18.55 10.78 0.80
N LEU A 134 18.42 10.94 -0.52
CA LEU A 134 18.37 12.24 -1.17
C LEU A 134 17.13 13.02 -0.72
N VAL A 135 15.95 12.39 -0.69
CA VAL A 135 14.69 12.98 -0.23
C VAL A 135 14.80 13.47 1.22
N ASP A 136 15.29 12.61 2.12
CA ASP A 136 15.49 12.99 3.52
C ASP A 136 16.56 14.08 3.70
N GLY A 137 17.68 13.97 2.97
CA GLY A 137 18.78 14.94 3.01
C GLY A 137 18.38 16.33 2.48
N MET A 138 17.56 16.38 1.43
CA MET A 138 17.00 17.62 0.89
C MET A 138 15.83 18.16 1.72
N LYS A 139 15.42 17.46 2.77
CA LYS A 139 14.24 17.77 3.59
C LYS A 139 12.96 17.88 2.76
N ILE A 140 12.85 17.05 1.72
CA ILE A 140 11.64 16.92 0.94
C ILE A 140 10.58 16.28 1.83
N THR A 141 9.41 16.92 1.87
CA THR A 141 8.25 16.40 2.59
C THR A 141 7.00 16.71 1.76
N PRO A 142 5.85 16.07 2.02
CA PRO A 142 4.61 16.41 1.31
C PRO A 142 4.19 17.89 1.45
N ARG A 143 4.61 18.57 2.52
CA ARG A 143 4.38 20.01 2.74
C ARG A 143 5.39 20.89 2.01
N ASN A 144 6.60 20.39 1.81
CA ASN A 144 7.66 21.06 1.10
C ASN A 144 8.24 20.11 0.04
N PRO A 145 7.50 19.88 -1.06
CA PRO A 145 7.82 18.85 -2.04
C PRO A 145 9.11 19.15 -2.81
N LEU A 146 9.49 20.41 -2.94
CA LEU A 146 10.76 20.80 -3.57
C LEU A 146 11.91 20.90 -2.56
N GLY A 147 11.70 20.47 -1.31
CA GLY A 147 12.71 20.44 -0.26
C GLY A 147 13.19 21.83 0.16
N LYS A 148 14.41 21.92 0.67
CA LYS A 148 14.96 23.14 1.31
C LYS A 148 14.83 24.43 0.49
N TYR A 149 14.73 24.36 -0.84
CA TYR A 149 14.68 25.51 -1.75
C TYR A 149 13.27 25.79 -2.31
N GLY A 150 12.28 25.01 -1.89
CA GLY A 150 10.89 25.07 -2.35
C GLY A 150 9.98 26.00 -1.57
N PRO A 151 8.82 26.37 -2.15
CA PRO A 151 7.73 26.95 -1.39
C PRO A 151 7.15 25.90 -0.43
N THR A 152 6.91 26.30 0.82
CA THR A 152 6.17 25.48 1.78
C THR A 152 4.69 25.74 1.59
N PHE A 153 3.93 24.69 1.30
CA PHE A 153 2.47 24.79 1.19
C PHE A 153 1.85 24.71 2.60
N GLU A 154 1.19 25.79 3.03
CA GLU A 154 0.42 25.81 4.28
C GLU A 154 -0.86 24.98 4.13
N ASN A 155 -1.16 24.20 5.17
CA ASN A 155 -2.47 23.57 5.32
C ASN A 155 -3.37 24.54 6.11
N ASN A 156 -4.59 24.81 5.64
CA ASN A 156 -5.55 25.71 6.32
C ASN A 156 -6.05 25.18 7.68
N ASN A 157 -5.59 24.00 8.11
CA ASN A 157 -5.80 23.48 9.45
C ASN A 157 -4.46 23.53 10.21
N PRO A 158 -4.19 24.58 11.01
CA PRO A 158 -3.04 24.56 11.91
C PRO A 158 -3.20 23.39 12.90
N PRO A 159 -2.11 22.73 13.34
CA PRO A 159 -2.19 21.99 14.59
C PRO A 159 -2.59 23.01 15.65
N ARG A 160 -3.75 22.80 16.29
CA ARG A 160 -4.25 23.70 17.32
C ARG A 160 -3.18 23.71 18.41
N ASN A 161 -2.48 24.83 18.58
CA ASN A 161 -1.51 25.00 19.65
C ASN A 161 -2.22 24.64 20.97
N LEU A 162 -1.78 23.55 21.60
CA LEU A 162 -2.17 23.24 22.97
C LEU A 162 -1.77 24.46 23.83
N PRO A 163 -2.69 25.06 24.59
CA PRO A 163 -2.33 26.17 25.46
C PRO A 163 -1.28 25.67 26.46
N GLU A 164 -0.18 26.40 26.56
CA GLU A 164 0.97 26.07 27.42
C GLU A 164 0.68 26.31 28.92
N ASN A 165 -0.58 26.23 29.36
CA ASN A 165 -0.98 26.54 30.73
C ASN A 165 -1.42 25.30 31.53
N LYS A 166 -0.56 25.02 32.51
CA LYS A 166 -0.58 24.06 33.61
C LYS A 166 -1.98 23.58 34.08
N ASN A 167 -2.16 22.27 33.98
CA ASN A 167 -2.75 21.33 34.95
C ASN A 167 -4.21 21.46 35.41
N GLU A 168 -4.93 22.57 35.17
CA GLU A 168 -6.36 22.67 35.52
C GLU A 168 -7.29 22.45 34.31
N ASP A 169 -6.88 22.85 33.09
CA ASP A 169 -7.72 22.77 31.88
C ASP A 169 -7.74 21.39 31.20
N ALA A 170 -6.77 20.51 31.48
CA ALA A 170 -6.68 19.21 30.81
C ALA A 170 -7.89 18.31 31.11
N LYS A 171 -8.45 18.40 32.31
CA LYS A 171 -9.60 17.59 32.74
C LYS A 171 -10.91 18.06 32.12
N GLU A 172 -11.07 19.37 31.96
CA GLU A 172 -12.26 19.98 31.38
C GLU A 172 -12.29 19.80 29.86
N ILE A 173 -11.12 19.84 29.20
CA ILE A 173 -10.98 19.51 27.77
C ILE A 173 -11.21 18.01 27.52
N LEU A 174 -10.77 17.12 28.42
CA LEU A 174 -11.02 15.67 28.33
C LEU A 174 -12.51 15.31 28.50
N ASP A 175 -13.26 16.04 29.33
CA ASP A 175 -14.71 15.85 29.48
C ASP A 175 -15.54 16.48 28.34
N ASP A 176 -14.98 17.46 27.61
CA ASP A 176 -15.60 18.09 26.42
C ASP A 176 -15.29 17.36 25.10
N LEU A 177 -14.39 16.36 25.14
CA LEU A 177 -14.25 15.39 24.05
C LEU A 177 -15.47 14.47 24.09
N GLY A 178 -16.33 14.58 23.09
CA GLY A 178 -17.56 13.80 22.98
C GLY A 178 -17.30 12.31 23.20
N ARG A 179 -17.68 11.82 24.39
CA ARG A 179 -17.71 10.39 24.70
C ARG A 179 -18.58 9.70 23.65
N GLU A 180 -18.09 8.61 23.06
CA GLU A 180 -18.94 7.79 22.19
C GLU A 180 -20.18 7.38 22.99
N ASP A 181 -21.36 7.69 22.44
CA ASP A 181 -22.63 7.33 23.07
C ASP A 181 -22.70 5.79 23.14
N GLU A 182 -22.57 5.25 24.34
CA GLU A 182 -22.55 3.80 24.63
C GLU A 182 -23.89 3.10 24.29
N SER A 183 -24.86 3.85 23.77
CA SER A 183 -26.20 3.38 23.44
C SER A 183 -26.51 3.51 21.94
N GLY A 184 -26.41 2.39 21.21
CA GLY A 184 -26.82 2.34 19.81
C GLY A 184 -26.48 1.05 19.08
N TRP A 185 -27.18 0.79 17.98
CA TRP A 185 -26.93 -0.36 17.10
C TRP A 185 -25.52 -0.35 16.50
N GLY A 186 -24.97 0.83 16.19
CA GLY A 186 -23.59 1.00 15.71
C GLY A 186 -22.55 0.61 16.77
N TYR A 187 -22.75 1.01 18.03
CA TYR A 187 -21.87 0.63 19.15
C TYR A 187 -21.84 -0.88 19.36
N PHE A 188 -23.01 -1.54 19.34
CA PHE A 188 -23.11 -3.01 19.44
C PHE A 188 -22.39 -3.73 18.29
N LEU A 189 -22.60 -3.30 17.05
CA LEU A 189 -21.96 -3.88 15.87
C LEU A 189 -20.43 -3.68 15.90
N LEU A 190 -19.94 -2.52 16.34
CA LEU A 190 -18.50 -2.28 16.51
C LEU A 190 -17.91 -3.14 17.65
N HIS A 191 -18.55 -3.19 18.82
CA HIS A 191 -18.02 -3.84 20.02
C HIS A 191 -18.19 -5.36 20.07
N GLN A 192 -19.03 -5.94 19.20
CA GLN A 192 -19.13 -7.40 19.03
C GLN A 192 -18.59 -7.86 17.68
N GLY A 193 -18.79 -7.07 16.62
CA GLY A 193 -18.37 -7.40 15.26
C GLY A 193 -16.85 -7.38 15.07
N TYR A 194 -16.10 -6.55 15.81
CA TYR A 194 -14.64 -6.54 15.71
C TYR A 194 -13.99 -7.89 16.05
N THR A 195 -14.58 -8.67 16.98
CA THR A 195 -14.06 -10.01 17.34
C THR A 195 -14.17 -10.96 16.15
N VAL A 196 -15.33 -11.00 15.49
CA VAL A 196 -15.55 -11.83 14.30
C VAL A 196 -14.63 -11.37 13.17
N TRP A 197 -14.51 -10.06 12.98
CA TRP A 197 -13.61 -9.50 11.99
C TRP A 197 -12.14 -9.88 12.24
N TRP A 198 -11.65 -9.84 13.48
CA TRP A 198 -10.29 -10.27 13.81
C TRP A 198 -10.06 -11.76 13.58
N ILE A 199 -11.05 -12.62 13.83
CA ILE A 199 -10.97 -14.06 13.52
C ILE A 199 -10.82 -14.26 12.01
N VAL A 200 -11.67 -13.62 11.21
CA VAL A 200 -11.61 -13.69 9.74
C VAL A 200 -10.29 -13.11 9.22
N THR A 201 -9.83 -12.00 9.79
CA THR A 201 -8.55 -11.35 9.44
C THR A 201 -7.36 -12.24 9.77
N ALA A 202 -7.36 -12.94 10.91
CA ALA A 202 -6.29 -13.86 11.28
C ALA A 202 -6.22 -15.06 10.33
N LEU A 203 -7.37 -15.64 9.97
CA LEU A 203 -7.43 -16.69 8.94
C LEU A 203 -6.99 -16.17 7.57
N GLY A 204 -7.46 -14.99 7.20
CA GLY A 204 -7.09 -14.29 5.96
C GLY A 204 -5.59 -14.03 5.88
N LEU A 205 -4.94 -13.61 6.98
CA LEU A 205 -3.50 -13.40 7.04
C LEU A 205 -2.72 -14.70 6.80
N ILE A 206 -3.17 -15.82 7.38
CA ILE A 206 -2.55 -17.14 7.12
C ILE A 206 -2.62 -17.46 5.63
N PHE A 207 -3.80 -17.33 5.01
CA PHE A 207 -3.94 -17.60 3.58
C PHE A 207 -3.21 -16.59 2.70
N ALA A 208 -3.16 -15.31 3.08
CA ALA A 208 -2.42 -14.30 2.33
C ALA A 208 -0.90 -14.59 2.34
N VAL A 209 -0.35 -15.01 3.47
CA VAL A 209 1.05 -15.47 3.54
C VAL A 209 1.25 -16.74 2.70
N LEU A 210 0.31 -17.70 2.74
CA LEU A 210 0.38 -18.89 1.90
C LEU A 210 0.29 -18.56 0.41
N LEU A 211 -0.56 -17.61 0.00
CA LEU A 211 -0.67 -17.14 -1.37
C LEU A 211 0.65 -16.53 -1.85
N LEU A 212 1.32 -15.72 -1.02
CA LEU A 212 2.66 -15.21 -1.33
C LEU A 212 3.67 -16.35 -1.51
N VAL A 213 3.62 -17.38 -0.66
CA VAL A 213 4.52 -18.54 -0.76
C VAL A 213 4.23 -19.37 -2.00
N TRP A 214 2.97 -19.61 -2.34
CA TRP A 214 2.59 -20.37 -3.53
C TRP A 214 2.91 -19.62 -4.81
N SER A 215 2.62 -18.32 -4.87
CA SER A 215 3.00 -17.45 -5.99
C SER A 215 4.52 -17.33 -6.15
N ALA A 216 5.28 -17.42 -5.05
CA ALA A 216 6.74 -17.49 -5.10
C ALA A 216 7.28 -18.83 -5.64
N GLN A 217 6.54 -19.93 -5.49
CA GLN A 217 6.95 -21.27 -5.92
C GLN A 217 6.53 -21.60 -7.34
N ASP A 218 5.37 -21.07 -7.75
CA ASP A 218 4.79 -21.27 -9.07
C ASP A 218 4.25 -19.93 -9.57
N ALA A 219 4.86 -19.43 -10.64
CA ALA A 219 4.49 -18.14 -11.20
C ALA A 219 3.23 -18.19 -12.07
N ASP A 220 2.80 -19.38 -12.49
CA ASP A 220 1.53 -19.58 -13.17
C ASP A 220 0.39 -19.79 -12.14
N PHE A 221 0.70 -19.77 -10.83
CA PHE A 221 -0.32 -19.86 -9.79
C PHE A 221 -1.21 -18.62 -9.82
N THR A 222 -2.46 -18.83 -10.25
CA THR A 222 -3.51 -17.82 -10.17
C THR A 222 -4.65 -18.32 -9.31
N LEU A 223 -5.12 -17.49 -8.38
CA LEU A 223 -6.28 -17.82 -7.56
C LEU A 223 -7.56 -17.70 -8.40
N GLU A 224 -8.01 -18.82 -8.97
CA GLU A 224 -9.27 -18.90 -9.70
C GLU A 224 -10.47 -18.62 -8.79
N ILE A 225 -11.54 -18.10 -9.38
CA ILE A 225 -12.80 -17.89 -8.66
C ILE A 225 -13.54 -19.22 -8.57
N ASP A 226 -13.65 -19.74 -7.36
CA ASP A 226 -14.53 -20.86 -7.02
C ASP A 226 -15.45 -20.43 -5.87
N TYR A 227 -16.68 -20.92 -5.87
CA TYR A 227 -17.68 -20.63 -4.84
C TYR A 227 -17.91 -21.83 -3.90
N ASN A 228 -17.32 -22.98 -4.19
CA ASN A 228 -17.42 -24.16 -3.34
C ASN A 228 -16.52 -24.03 -2.10
N PRO A 229 -17.07 -23.88 -0.87
CA PRO A 229 -16.25 -23.64 0.33
C PRO A 229 -15.38 -24.83 0.74
N PHE A 230 -15.56 -26.01 0.11
CA PHE A 230 -14.74 -27.19 0.37
C PHE A 230 -13.51 -27.30 -0.54
N THR A 231 -13.36 -26.40 -1.51
CA THR A 231 -12.15 -26.30 -2.33
C THR A 231 -11.21 -25.23 -1.77
N LEU A 232 -9.93 -25.32 -2.10
CA LEU A 232 -8.93 -24.34 -1.67
C LEU A 232 -9.25 -22.94 -2.22
N ASN A 233 -9.58 -22.85 -3.52
CA ASN A 233 -9.92 -21.58 -4.16
C ASN A 233 -11.20 -20.98 -3.58
N GLY A 234 -12.19 -21.83 -3.27
CA GLY A 234 -13.46 -21.37 -2.73
C GLY A 234 -13.38 -20.91 -1.28
N ILE A 235 -12.66 -21.61 -0.40
CA ILE A 235 -12.49 -21.14 0.98
C ILE A 235 -11.76 -19.80 1.04
N ILE A 236 -10.72 -19.61 0.22
CA ILE A 236 -9.97 -18.36 0.14
C ILE A 236 -10.86 -17.23 -0.39
N THR A 237 -11.64 -17.49 -1.44
CA THR A 237 -12.60 -16.53 -1.99
C THR A 237 -13.63 -16.10 -0.94
N TRP A 238 -14.21 -17.05 -0.20
CA TRP A 238 -15.16 -16.73 0.87
C TRP A 238 -14.54 -15.93 2.01
N ILE A 239 -13.30 -16.24 2.42
CA ILE A 239 -12.59 -15.46 3.44
C ILE A 239 -12.43 -14.01 2.98
N GLY A 240 -12.02 -13.79 1.72
CA GLY A 240 -11.89 -12.46 1.14
C GLY A 240 -13.22 -11.70 1.10
N LEU A 241 -14.28 -12.33 0.61
CA LEU A 241 -15.62 -11.75 0.51
C LEU A 241 -16.22 -11.41 1.89
N ILE A 242 -16.15 -12.34 2.85
CA ILE A 242 -16.65 -12.12 4.22
C ILE A 242 -15.82 -11.03 4.89
N GLY A 243 -14.50 -11.06 4.75
CA GLY A 243 -13.60 -10.06 5.31
C GLY A 243 -13.87 -8.65 4.82
N THR A 244 -13.99 -8.46 3.51
CA THR A 244 -14.35 -7.16 2.93
C THR A 244 -15.75 -6.73 3.35
N SER A 245 -16.73 -7.63 3.33
CA SER A 245 -18.11 -7.31 3.75
C SER A 245 -18.16 -6.86 5.21
N LEU A 246 -17.48 -7.57 6.11
CA LEU A 246 -17.36 -7.17 7.52
C LEU A 246 -16.66 -5.81 7.67
N SER A 247 -15.63 -5.55 6.88
CA SER A 247 -14.92 -4.26 6.88
C SER A 247 -15.84 -3.12 6.44
N VAL A 248 -16.63 -3.32 5.38
CA VAL A 248 -17.64 -2.35 4.94
C VAL A 248 -18.71 -2.13 6.02
N ILE A 249 -19.20 -3.20 6.64
CA ILE A 249 -20.19 -3.11 7.74
C ILE A 249 -19.62 -2.32 8.92
N LEU A 250 -18.38 -2.61 9.34
CA LEU A 250 -17.71 -1.90 10.42
C LEU A 250 -17.52 -0.42 10.09
N TYR A 251 -17.07 -0.11 8.87
CA TYR A 251 -16.89 1.28 8.42
C TYR A 251 -18.22 2.05 8.37
N VAL A 252 -19.28 1.47 7.76
CA VAL A 252 -20.60 2.11 7.68
C VAL A 252 -21.22 2.31 9.07
N SER A 253 -20.91 1.43 10.03
CA SER A 253 -21.39 1.51 11.41
C SER A 253 -20.71 2.63 12.23
N GLN A 254 -19.63 3.24 11.72
CA GLN A 254 -18.95 4.36 12.38
C GLN A 254 -19.74 5.66 12.17
N LYS A 255 -20.00 6.39 13.25
CA LYS A 255 -20.79 7.62 13.24
C LYS A 255 -20.01 8.82 12.69
N ASN A 256 -18.67 8.77 12.71
CA ASN A 256 -17.77 9.80 12.18
C ASN A 256 -16.93 9.25 11.03
N TRP A 257 -17.35 9.47 9.78
CA TRP A 257 -16.66 8.99 8.57
C TRP A 257 -15.36 9.75 8.22
N ILE A 258 -15.13 10.94 8.81
CA ILE A 258 -14.12 11.91 8.31
C ILE A 258 -13.32 12.61 9.44
N SER A 259 -13.69 12.45 10.72
CA SER A 259 -12.93 13.09 11.80
C SER A 259 -11.64 12.33 12.03
N ASP A 260 -10.49 12.98 11.80
CA ASP A 260 -9.21 12.54 12.37
C ASP A 260 -9.44 12.30 13.86
N ASP A 261 -9.14 11.10 14.35
CA ASP A 261 -8.96 10.86 15.77
C ASP A 261 -7.70 11.64 16.17
N THR A 262 -7.93 12.91 16.51
CA THR A 262 -6.93 13.82 17.06
C THR A 262 -6.20 13.09 18.19
N GLU A 263 -4.88 13.31 18.31
CA GLU A 263 -3.99 12.71 19.32
C GLU A 263 -4.51 12.78 20.78
N ALA A 264 -5.54 13.58 21.05
CA ALA A 264 -6.23 13.68 22.33
C ALA A 264 -7.01 12.42 22.77
N SER A 265 -7.39 11.50 21.86
CA SER A 265 -8.00 10.22 22.28
C SER A 265 -6.99 9.14 22.66
N ILE A 266 -5.69 9.36 22.41
CA ILE A 266 -4.62 8.40 22.67
C ILE A 266 -4.35 8.24 24.18
N GLY A 267 -4.63 9.28 24.98
CA GLY A 267 -4.33 9.30 26.42
C GLY A 267 -5.09 8.26 27.25
N ASP A 268 -6.39 8.07 26.99
CA ASP A 268 -7.23 7.09 27.71
C ASP A 268 -7.22 5.70 27.05
N LYS A 269 -6.89 5.61 25.75
CA LYS A 269 -6.93 4.37 24.95
C LYS A 269 -5.70 3.46 25.12
N LEU A 270 -4.60 3.97 25.68
CA LEU A 270 -3.38 3.20 25.94
C LEU A 270 -3.48 2.19 27.09
N TYR A 271 -4.58 2.19 27.87
CA TYR A 271 -4.73 1.33 29.06
C TYR A 271 -5.60 0.07 28.84
N SER A 272 -6.27 -0.06 27.67
CA SER A 272 -7.14 -1.20 27.37
C SER A 272 -6.79 -1.87 26.05
N MET A 273 -6.37 -3.13 26.13
CA MET A 273 -6.14 -3.98 24.96
C MET A 273 -7.39 -4.15 24.09
N ARG A 274 -8.57 -4.17 24.71
CA ARG A 274 -9.84 -4.29 23.99
C ARG A 274 -10.09 -3.08 23.11
N GLU A 275 -9.93 -1.89 23.69
CA GLU A 275 -10.13 -0.62 23.01
C GLU A 275 -9.13 -0.46 21.86
N THR A 276 -7.87 -0.82 22.11
CA THR A 276 -6.82 -0.83 21.09
C THR A 276 -7.18 -1.72 19.89
N MET A 277 -7.75 -2.91 20.14
CA MET A 277 -8.17 -3.84 19.07
C MET A 277 -9.39 -3.34 18.29
N ILE A 278 -10.36 -2.72 18.96
CA ILE A 278 -11.55 -2.13 18.31
C ILE A 278 -11.12 -0.99 17.41
N HIS A 279 -10.29 -0.07 17.93
CA HIS A 279 -9.79 1.05 17.17
C HIS A 279 -8.93 0.58 15.98
N SER A 280 -8.05 -0.41 16.17
CA SER A 280 -7.24 -0.97 15.09
C SER A 280 -8.11 -1.61 13.99
N ALA A 281 -9.17 -2.33 14.36
CA ALA A 281 -10.12 -2.90 13.39
C ALA A 281 -10.89 -1.81 12.65
N SER A 282 -11.38 -0.80 13.36
CA SER A 282 -12.06 0.38 12.81
C SER A 282 -11.17 1.13 11.81
N GLU A 283 -9.92 1.38 12.19
CA GLU A 283 -8.90 2.06 11.38
C GLU A 283 -8.60 1.29 10.09
N THR A 284 -8.53 -0.04 10.20
CA THR A 284 -8.29 -0.92 9.05
C THR A 284 -9.52 -0.98 8.14
N ALA A 285 -10.73 -1.11 8.69
CA ALA A 285 -11.97 -1.16 7.93
C ALA A 285 -12.18 0.07 7.05
N PHE A 286 -11.80 1.26 7.55
CA PHE A 286 -11.74 2.49 6.76
C PHE A 286 -10.80 2.37 5.56
N VAL A 287 -9.59 1.84 5.75
CA VAL A 287 -8.62 1.62 4.66
C VAL A 287 -9.17 0.62 3.65
N THR A 288 -9.74 -0.50 4.10
CA THR A 288 -10.33 -1.55 3.24
C THR A 288 -11.41 -0.99 2.32
N PHE A 289 -12.32 -0.17 2.84
CA PHE A 289 -13.41 0.41 2.05
C PHE A 289 -12.88 1.21 0.85
N TRP A 290 -11.86 2.03 1.08
CA TRP A 290 -11.27 2.87 0.03
C TRP A 290 -10.36 2.08 -0.92
N VAL A 291 -9.61 1.09 -0.43
CA VAL A 291 -8.85 0.16 -1.28
C VAL A 291 -9.80 -0.58 -2.22
N MET A 292 -10.87 -1.17 -1.70
CA MET A 292 -11.90 -1.83 -2.49
C MET A 292 -12.52 -0.88 -3.53
N SER A 293 -12.82 0.35 -3.13
CA SER A 293 -13.36 1.36 -4.05
C SER A 293 -12.38 1.68 -5.18
N ALA A 294 -11.07 1.76 -4.87
CA ALA A 294 -10.05 2.04 -5.86
C ALA A 294 -9.84 0.89 -6.84
N TYR A 295 -9.82 -0.36 -6.38
CA TYR A 295 -9.81 -1.55 -7.25
C TYR A 295 -11.03 -1.59 -8.17
N LEU A 296 -12.23 -1.38 -7.64
CA LEU A 296 -13.44 -1.34 -8.46
C LEU A 296 -13.36 -0.24 -9.53
N ILE A 297 -12.92 0.97 -9.18
CA ILE A 297 -12.78 2.07 -10.14
C ILE A 297 -11.78 1.71 -11.25
N PHE A 298 -10.63 1.14 -10.89
CA PHE A 298 -9.61 0.74 -11.84
C PHE A 298 -10.12 -0.37 -12.79
N GLU A 299 -10.62 -1.47 -12.24
CA GLU A 299 -11.09 -2.62 -13.00
C GLU A 299 -12.30 -2.29 -13.89
N PHE A 300 -13.25 -1.50 -13.38
CA PHE A 300 -14.36 -1.02 -14.22
C PHE A 300 -13.87 -0.09 -15.33
N SER A 301 -12.89 0.78 -15.07
CA SER A 301 -12.32 1.65 -16.11
C SER A 301 -11.68 0.82 -17.23
N MET A 302 -10.93 -0.22 -16.88
CA MET A 302 -10.36 -1.18 -17.84
C MET A 302 -11.47 -1.88 -18.63
N LEU A 303 -12.45 -2.47 -17.95
CA LEU A 303 -13.56 -3.22 -18.55
C LEU A 303 -14.39 -2.36 -19.52
N PHE A 304 -14.72 -1.12 -19.17
CA PHE A 304 -15.53 -0.23 -20.00
C PHE A 304 -14.74 0.43 -21.13
N SER A 305 -13.43 0.64 -20.97
CA SER A 305 -12.58 1.18 -22.03
C SER A 305 -12.37 0.18 -23.18
N GLY A 306 -12.51 -1.13 -22.89
CA GLY A 306 -12.19 -2.19 -23.84
C GLY A 306 -10.71 -2.24 -24.22
N MET A 307 -9.85 -1.50 -23.51
CA MET A 307 -8.41 -1.53 -23.69
C MET A 307 -7.90 -2.86 -23.16
N THR A 308 -7.18 -3.60 -24.01
CA THR A 308 -6.45 -4.77 -23.52
C THR A 308 -5.13 -4.32 -22.91
N GLU A 309 -4.63 -5.11 -21.97
CA GLU A 309 -3.30 -4.98 -21.40
C GLU A 309 -2.21 -4.80 -22.49
N ALA A 310 -2.37 -5.50 -23.61
CA ALA A 310 -1.46 -5.45 -24.75
C ALA A 310 -1.53 -4.13 -25.56
N ASP A 311 -2.65 -3.42 -25.54
CA ASP A 311 -2.80 -2.16 -26.29
C ASP A 311 -2.02 -1.01 -25.64
N ILE A 312 -1.83 -1.07 -24.32
CA ILE A 312 -0.99 -0.12 -23.56
C ILE A 312 0.50 -0.31 -23.89
N ALA A 313 0.92 -1.54 -24.18
CA ALA A 313 2.31 -1.91 -24.46
C ALA A 313 2.78 -1.63 -25.90
N ARG A 314 1.90 -1.14 -26.79
CA ARG A 314 2.14 -1.13 -28.25
C ARG A 314 3.17 -0.10 -28.75
N TYR A 315 3.72 0.75 -27.88
CA TYR A 315 4.72 1.78 -28.22
C TYR A 315 6.16 1.33 -27.89
N GLY A 316 6.49 0.11 -28.33
CA GLY A 316 7.49 -0.79 -27.76
C GLY A 316 8.98 -0.45 -27.80
N ASP A 317 9.41 0.70 -28.32
CA ASP A 317 10.83 1.05 -28.28
C ASP A 317 11.10 2.56 -28.30
N GLY A 318 12.26 2.95 -27.76
CA GLY A 318 12.78 4.31 -27.75
C GLY A 318 12.33 5.18 -26.57
N PHE A 319 12.65 6.48 -26.66
CA PHE A 319 12.36 7.47 -25.61
C PHE A 319 10.88 7.50 -25.19
N THR A 320 9.98 7.31 -26.14
CA THR A 320 8.53 7.28 -25.91
C THR A 320 8.11 6.10 -25.05
N ALA A 321 8.74 4.93 -25.21
CA ALA A 321 8.45 3.74 -24.41
C ALA A 321 8.78 3.98 -22.94
N VAL A 322 9.96 4.54 -22.65
CA VAL A 322 10.39 4.88 -21.28
C VAL A 322 9.41 5.85 -20.61
N ILE A 323 9.01 6.90 -21.33
CA ILE A 323 8.05 7.88 -20.81
C ILE A 323 6.72 7.21 -20.50
N LEU A 324 6.12 6.52 -21.47
CA LEU A 324 4.83 5.86 -21.31
C LEU A 324 4.87 4.83 -20.18
N ALA A 325 5.92 4.02 -20.11
CA ALA A 325 6.12 3.01 -19.08
C ALA A 325 6.21 3.64 -17.67
N SER A 326 6.89 4.77 -17.50
CA SER A 326 6.88 5.52 -16.24
C SER A 326 5.49 6.10 -15.92
N PHE A 327 4.77 6.64 -16.91
CA PHE A 327 3.43 7.18 -16.69
C PHE A 327 2.40 6.10 -16.33
N ILE A 328 2.51 4.91 -16.90
CA ILE A 328 1.70 3.74 -16.52
C ILE A 328 1.95 3.36 -15.06
N GLY A 329 3.19 3.51 -14.58
CA GLY A 329 3.55 3.29 -13.18
C GLY A 329 2.87 4.25 -12.20
N LEU A 330 2.30 5.37 -12.65
CA LEU A 330 1.54 6.27 -11.77
C LEU A 330 0.16 5.71 -11.41
N ILE A 331 -0.29 4.67 -12.12
CA ILE A 331 -1.58 4.04 -11.87
C ILE A 331 -1.38 3.04 -10.73
N PRO A 332 -1.97 3.30 -9.54
CA PRO A 332 -1.80 2.42 -8.40
C PRO A 332 -2.43 1.06 -8.67
N GLY A 333 -1.80 0.02 -8.12
CA GLY A 333 -2.21 -1.37 -8.28
C GLY A 333 -1.14 -2.23 -8.94
N CYS A 334 -1.23 -3.55 -8.74
CA CYS A 334 -0.32 -4.51 -9.37
C CYS A 334 -0.61 -4.72 -10.87
N GLY A 335 -1.87 -4.56 -11.31
CA GLY A 335 -2.30 -4.76 -12.70
C GLY A 335 -1.43 -4.02 -13.73
N PRO A 336 -1.34 -2.67 -13.71
CA PRO A 336 -0.51 -1.91 -14.65
C PRO A 336 0.96 -2.36 -14.73
N GLN A 337 1.50 -2.91 -13.63
CA GLN A 337 2.86 -3.43 -13.56
C GLN A 337 2.99 -4.81 -14.17
N ILE A 338 2.03 -5.70 -13.90
CA ILE A 338 1.95 -7.05 -14.52
C ILE A 338 1.85 -6.91 -16.04
N ILE A 339 1.10 -5.93 -16.54
CA ILE A 339 0.98 -5.61 -17.97
C ILE A 339 2.35 -5.27 -18.55
N ALA A 340 3.10 -4.37 -17.91
CA ALA A 340 4.42 -3.95 -18.37
C ALA A 340 5.43 -5.12 -18.37
N ILE A 341 5.44 -5.94 -17.32
CA ILE A 341 6.31 -7.12 -17.23
C ILE A 341 5.94 -8.17 -18.28
N THR A 342 4.65 -8.44 -18.47
CA THR A 342 4.18 -9.39 -19.49
C THR A 342 4.48 -8.90 -20.91
N ALA A 343 4.45 -7.59 -21.12
CA ALA A 343 4.89 -7.00 -22.38
C ALA A 343 6.40 -7.19 -22.59
N TYR A 344 7.21 -7.04 -21.54
CA TYR A 344 8.65 -7.28 -21.61
C TYR A 344 8.97 -8.75 -21.93
N THR A 345 8.30 -9.70 -21.26
CA THR A 345 8.52 -11.13 -21.50
C THR A 345 8.06 -11.61 -22.88
N LYS A 346 7.26 -10.80 -23.57
CA LYS A 346 6.81 -11.01 -24.96
C LYS A 346 7.62 -10.18 -25.98
N ASP A 347 8.76 -9.62 -25.57
CA ASP A 347 9.62 -8.77 -26.38
C ASP A 347 8.90 -7.52 -26.96
N LEU A 348 7.84 -7.06 -26.30
CA LEU A 348 7.06 -5.90 -26.73
C LEU A 348 7.58 -4.57 -26.19
N ILE A 349 8.27 -4.57 -25.04
CA ILE A 349 8.91 -3.37 -24.49
C ILE A 349 10.38 -3.64 -24.18
N SER A 350 11.21 -2.61 -24.20
CA SER A 350 12.63 -2.72 -23.90
C SER A 350 12.92 -2.74 -22.39
N PHE A 351 14.06 -3.33 -21.99
CA PHE A 351 14.49 -3.36 -20.59
C PHE A 351 14.57 -1.96 -19.92
N PRO A 352 15.07 -0.89 -20.59
CA PRO A 352 15.02 0.45 -20.02
C PRO A 352 13.60 0.93 -19.69
N ALA A 353 12.61 0.60 -20.53
CA ALA A 353 11.22 0.93 -20.27
C ALA A 353 10.64 0.12 -19.10
N LEU A 354 10.97 -1.18 -19.03
CA LEU A 354 10.63 -2.03 -17.89
C LEU A 354 11.18 -1.46 -16.57
N ALA A 355 12.49 -1.12 -16.53
CA ALA A 355 13.12 -0.59 -15.33
C ALA A 355 12.51 0.75 -14.91
N ALA A 356 12.15 1.61 -15.87
CA ALA A 356 11.47 2.87 -15.61
C ALA A 356 10.05 2.65 -15.05
N ASN A 357 9.30 1.67 -15.57
CA ASN A 357 8.01 1.30 -15.00
C ASN A 357 8.16 0.77 -13.57
N ALA A 358 9.12 -0.14 -13.35
CA ALA A 358 9.37 -0.77 -12.05
C ALA A 358 9.73 0.25 -10.96
N ILE A 359 10.53 1.28 -11.28
CA ILE A 359 10.90 2.34 -10.32
C ILE A 359 9.74 3.32 -10.07
N SER A 360 8.91 3.56 -11.08
CA SER A 360 7.81 4.54 -10.98
C SER A 360 6.56 3.98 -10.34
N GLN A 361 6.47 2.65 -10.20
CA GLN A 361 5.25 1.99 -9.74
C GLN A 361 5.22 1.87 -8.23
N ASP A 362 4.19 2.47 -7.63
CA ASP A 362 3.97 2.48 -6.19
C ASP A 362 3.22 1.21 -5.69
N GLY A 363 2.60 0.46 -6.62
CA GLY A 363 1.86 -0.78 -6.36
C GLY A 363 0.64 -0.59 -5.44
N ASP A 364 0.18 -1.66 -4.80
CA ASP A 364 -0.96 -1.58 -3.86
C ASP A 364 -0.62 -0.85 -2.55
N ALA A 365 0.68 -0.67 -2.28
CA ALA A 365 1.13 0.08 -1.12
C ALA A 365 0.71 1.55 -1.20
N LEU A 366 0.45 2.12 -2.39
CA LEU A 366 -0.03 3.49 -2.48
C LEU A 366 -1.41 3.66 -1.84
N PHE A 367 -2.29 2.65 -1.83
CA PHE A 367 -3.67 2.81 -1.37
C PHE A 367 -3.78 3.18 0.12
N PRO A 368 -3.12 2.47 1.07
CA PRO A 368 -3.11 2.90 2.47
C PRO A 368 -2.59 4.34 2.66
N LEU A 369 -1.56 4.73 1.90
CA LEU A 369 -1.00 6.08 1.97
C LEU A 369 -1.96 7.13 1.40
N LEU A 370 -2.62 6.85 0.28
CA LEU A 370 -3.61 7.72 -0.35
C LEU A 370 -4.77 8.01 0.60
N VAL A 371 -5.20 6.99 1.33
CA VAL A 371 -6.33 7.08 2.27
C VAL A 371 -5.97 7.91 3.50
N ARG A 372 -4.76 7.73 4.05
CA ARG A 372 -4.33 8.40 5.31
C ARG A 372 -3.67 9.76 5.08
N HIS A 373 -2.90 9.91 4.01
CA HIS A 373 -2.10 11.10 3.69
C HIS A 373 -2.14 11.38 2.19
N ARG A 374 -3.29 11.86 1.69
CA ARG A 374 -3.52 12.17 0.26
C ARG A 374 -2.39 12.96 -0.39
N ALA A 375 -1.96 14.05 0.26
CA ALA A 375 -0.88 14.88 -0.27
C ALA A 375 0.45 14.12 -0.34
N ALA A 376 0.75 13.28 0.65
CA ALA A 376 1.96 12.47 0.64
C ALA A 376 1.94 11.42 -0.47
N SER A 377 0.79 10.79 -0.72
CA SER A 377 0.60 9.83 -1.80
C SER A 377 0.78 10.48 -3.18
N ILE A 378 0.09 11.60 -3.46
CA ILE A 378 0.22 12.29 -4.76
C ILE A 378 1.66 12.73 -5.01
N TRP A 379 2.31 13.32 -4.00
CA TRP A 379 3.70 13.70 -4.14
C TRP A 379 4.62 12.50 -4.24
N ALA A 380 4.33 11.37 -3.57
CA ALA A 380 5.18 10.18 -3.64
C ALA A 380 5.28 9.69 -5.08
N THR A 381 4.15 9.55 -5.76
CA THR A 381 4.08 9.14 -7.16
C THR A 381 4.92 10.05 -8.07
N VAL A 382 4.89 11.37 -7.86
CA VAL A 382 5.77 12.31 -8.59
C VAL A 382 7.25 12.08 -8.27
N HIS A 383 7.59 11.90 -6.99
CA HIS A 383 8.97 11.70 -6.54
C HIS A 383 9.55 10.34 -6.95
N THR A 384 8.73 9.33 -7.24
CA THR A 384 9.14 8.03 -7.81
C THR A 384 9.24 8.07 -9.34
N THR A 385 8.43 8.88 -10.04
CA THR A 385 8.55 9.04 -11.52
C THR A 385 9.86 9.71 -11.94
N ILE A 386 10.34 10.69 -11.18
CA ILE A 386 11.56 11.44 -11.53
C ILE A 386 12.78 10.51 -11.66
N PRO A 387 13.15 9.72 -10.64
CA PRO A 387 14.27 8.78 -10.76
C PRO A 387 13.98 7.68 -11.78
N ALA A 388 12.72 7.26 -11.97
CA ALA A 388 12.36 6.30 -13.02
C ALA A 388 12.73 6.77 -14.42
N LEU A 389 12.36 8.00 -14.79
CA LEU A 389 12.70 8.58 -16.09
C LEU A 389 14.22 8.74 -16.24
N ILE A 390 14.90 9.22 -15.20
CA ILE A 390 16.36 9.40 -15.21
C ILE A 390 17.05 8.05 -15.47
N VAL A 391 16.66 7.00 -14.74
CA VAL A 391 17.25 5.67 -14.85
C VAL A 391 16.91 5.03 -16.19
N GLY A 392 15.64 5.08 -16.62
CA GLY A 392 15.21 4.56 -17.92
C GLY A 392 15.97 5.18 -19.08
N PHE A 393 16.07 6.52 -19.13
CA PHE A 393 16.84 7.19 -20.17
C PHE A 393 18.34 6.90 -20.08
N SER A 394 18.89 6.77 -18.87
CA SER A 394 20.30 6.44 -18.69
C SER A 394 20.60 5.03 -19.22
N LEU A 395 19.79 4.03 -18.84
CA LEU A 395 19.93 2.66 -19.33
C LEU A 395 19.84 2.58 -20.86
N MET A 396 18.89 3.32 -21.44
CA MET A 396 18.75 3.40 -22.89
C MET A 396 19.96 4.08 -23.56
N ALA A 397 20.46 5.18 -23.00
CA ALA A 397 21.61 5.91 -23.53
C ALA A 397 22.92 5.09 -23.46
N PHE A 398 23.07 4.26 -22.43
CA PHE A 398 24.19 3.33 -22.30
C PHE A 398 24.01 2.02 -23.08
N GLY A 399 22.87 1.83 -23.76
CA GLY A 399 22.58 0.62 -24.53
C GLY A 399 22.45 -0.63 -23.66
N VAL A 400 21.98 -0.49 -22.41
CA VAL A 400 21.76 -1.62 -21.51
C VAL A 400 20.48 -2.34 -21.93
N THR A 401 20.65 -3.51 -22.52
CA THR A 401 19.57 -4.40 -22.95
C THR A 401 19.82 -5.81 -22.42
N PHE A 402 18.75 -6.52 -22.13
CA PHE A 402 18.76 -7.92 -21.71
C PHE A 402 17.83 -8.73 -22.59
#